data_AF-A0A520IP31-F1
#
_entry.id   AF-A0A520IP31-F1
#
_cell.length_a   1.000
_cell.length_b   1.000
_cell.length_c   1.000
_cell.angle_alpha   90.00
_cell.angle_beta   90.00
_cell.angle_gamma   90.00
#
_symmetry.space_group_name_H-M   'P 1'
#
loop_
_entity.id
_entity.type
_entity.pdbx_description
1 polymer ?
#
loop_
_entity_poly.entity_id
_entity_poly.type
_entity_poly.pdbx_seq_one_letter_code
_entity_poly.pdbx_strand_id
1 'polypeptide(L)'
;MNDKEERNSGKLDLTRLNTVLKADKTANLPSKSSVAFTKTVLILSQHRFYRHLVVELAEAEVAQNGKLKNPIRFIDPLDMVWKTDKQEELKFYTGVSRFKNNYSESRATSDLEALKAIVRNPLHMEVYLHDEKIASSITASSIVPAKMESLKPELILAVNERADHFEVSGKLFLEDHAYGLE
;
A
#
# COMPACT_ATOMS: atom_id res chain seq x y z
N MET A 1 -53.77 -40.02 -7.48
CA MET A 1 -53.41 -38.60 -7.26
C MET A 1 -52.10 -38.62 -6.49
N ASN A 2 -50.96 -38.50 -7.17
CA ASN A 2 -49.65 -38.39 -6.53
C ASN A 2 -48.83 -37.43 -7.38
N ASP A 3 -48.62 -36.25 -6.82
CA ASP A 3 -47.90 -35.16 -7.44
C ASP A 3 -46.41 -35.48 -7.55
N LYS A 4 -45.87 -35.07 -8.69
CA LYS A 4 -44.46 -35.09 -9.05
C LYS A 4 -43.67 -34.12 -8.17
N GLU A 5 -42.62 -34.62 -7.53
CA GLU A 5 -41.45 -33.79 -7.23
C GLU A 5 -40.35 -34.15 -8.24
N GLU A 6 -40.30 -33.40 -9.35
CA GLU A 6 -39.14 -33.32 -10.23
C GLU A 6 -38.04 -32.51 -9.51
N ARG A 7 -37.11 -33.19 -8.82
CA ARG A 7 -35.82 -32.60 -8.45
C ARG A 7 -34.74 -33.10 -9.39
N ASN A 8 -34.44 -32.23 -10.33
CA ASN A 8 -33.39 -32.31 -11.34
C ASN A 8 -32.05 -32.73 -10.70
N SER A 9 -31.65 -33.99 -10.89
CA SER A 9 -30.32 -34.50 -10.54
C SER A 9 -29.32 -34.03 -11.59
N GLY A 10 -28.96 -32.75 -11.52
CA GLY A 10 -27.84 -32.19 -12.26
C GLY A 10 -26.55 -32.89 -11.82
N LYS A 11 -26.13 -33.87 -12.60
CA LYS A 11 -24.89 -34.64 -12.42
C LYS A 11 -23.73 -33.65 -12.33
N LEU A 12 -23.20 -33.44 -11.12
CA LEU A 12 -22.03 -32.59 -10.91
C LEU A 12 -20.86 -33.16 -11.73
N ASP A 13 -20.40 -32.40 -12.72
CA ASP A 13 -19.30 -32.82 -13.58
C ASP A 13 -17.97 -32.60 -12.86
N LEU A 14 -17.54 -33.63 -12.12
CA LEU A 14 -16.31 -33.66 -11.34
C LEU A 14 -15.04 -33.81 -12.22
N THR A 15 -15.18 -33.90 -13.56
CA THR A 15 -14.02 -34.04 -14.46
C THR A 15 -13.08 -32.83 -14.40
N ARG A 16 -13.60 -31.61 -14.15
CA ARG A 16 -12.78 -30.40 -13.99
C ARG A 16 -11.94 -30.41 -12.71
N LEU A 17 -12.46 -30.98 -11.61
CA LEU A 17 -11.72 -31.09 -10.36
C LEU A 17 -10.57 -32.11 -10.46
N ASN A 18 -10.76 -33.19 -11.22
CA ASN A 18 -9.74 -34.21 -11.38
C ASN A 18 -8.47 -33.68 -12.07
N THR A 19 -8.58 -32.69 -12.96
CA THR A 19 -7.42 -32.05 -13.59
C THR A 19 -6.64 -31.20 -12.59
N VAL A 20 -7.32 -30.53 -11.65
CA VAL A 20 -6.69 -29.75 -10.57
C VAL A 20 -6.03 -30.67 -9.54
N LEU A 21 -6.69 -31.78 -9.19
CA LEU A 21 -6.22 -32.70 -8.16
C LEU A 21 -5.09 -33.64 -8.62
N LYS A 22 -4.92 -33.82 -9.94
CA LYS A 22 -3.86 -34.67 -10.52
C LYS A 22 -2.62 -33.89 -10.96
N ALA A 23 -2.58 -32.57 -10.76
CA ALA A 23 -1.37 -31.80 -10.96
C ALA A 23 -0.30 -32.19 -9.91
N ASP A 24 0.66 -32.98 -10.39
CA ASP A 24 2.01 -33.20 -9.90
C ASP A 24 2.25 -34.00 -8.61
N LYS A 25 2.39 -35.32 -8.79
CA LYS A 25 3.22 -36.21 -7.94
C LYS A 25 4.73 -35.94 -8.05
N THR A 26 5.15 -34.87 -8.73
CA THR A 26 6.54 -34.42 -8.84
C THR A 26 6.69 -32.98 -8.34
N ALA A 27 5.99 -32.63 -7.26
CA ALA A 27 6.38 -31.45 -6.49
C ALA A 27 7.78 -31.71 -5.91
N ASN A 28 8.82 -31.25 -6.60
CA ASN A 28 10.13 -31.04 -6.00
C ASN A 28 9.92 -30.04 -4.86
N LEU A 29 9.85 -30.54 -3.62
CA LEU A 29 9.94 -29.67 -2.46
C LEU A 29 11.29 -28.93 -2.57
N PRO A 30 11.32 -27.59 -2.42
CA PRO A 30 12.58 -26.87 -2.42
C PRO A 30 13.47 -27.44 -1.30
N SER A 31 14.49 -28.18 -1.73
CA SER A 31 15.64 -28.57 -0.93
C SER A 31 16.18 -27.31 -0.27
N LYS A 32 16.19 -27.30 1.07
CA LYS A 32 16.66 -26.21 1.96
C LYS A 32 17.54 -25.19 1.23
N SER A 33 16.92 -24.16 0.66
CA SER A 33 17.62 -22.93 0.35
C SER A 33 18.07 -22.36 1.70
N SER A 34 19.28 -21.81 1.73
CA SER A 34 19.73 -20.94 2.82
C SER A 34 18.55 -20.09 3.29
N VAL A 35 18.28 -20.07 4.61
CA VAL A 35 17.19 -19.27 5.19
C VAL A 35 17.47 -17.81 4.87
N ALA A 36 17.00 -17.35 3.72
CA ALA A 36 17.10 -15.99 3.29
C ALA A 36 16.09 -15.23 4.14
N PHE A 37 16.58 -14.28 4.93
CA PHE A 37 15.72 -13.41 5.71
C PHE A 37 14.97 -12.49 4.73
N THR A 38 13.74 -12.87 4.43
CA THR A 38 12.81 -12.03 3.69
C THR A 38 12.13 -11.07 4.66
N LYS A 39 11.93 -9.83 4.20
CA LYS A 39 11.29 -8.78 4.98
C LYS A 39 10.18 -8.15 4.17
N THR A 40 9.02 -7.99 4.81
CA THR A 40 7.92 -7.22 4.26
C THR A 40 8.10 -5.73 4.57
N VAL A 41 7.95 -4.91 3.54
CA VAL A 41 8.15 -3.46 3.57
C VAL A 41 7.01 -2.74 2.84
N LEU A 42 6.90 -1.45 3.09
CA LEU A 42 6.01 -0.55 2.37
C LEU A 42 6.81 0.25 1.34
N ILE A 43 6.34 0.31 0.09
CA ILE A 43 6.93 1.12 -0.97
C ILE A 43 5.92 2.19 -1.40
N LEU A 44 6.34 3.45 -1.36
CA LEU A 44 5.62 4.59 -1.91
C LEU A 44 6.21 4.92 -3.27
N SER A 45 5.36 5.02 -4.28
CA SER A 45 5.74 5.37 -5.64
C SER A 45 4.72 6.33 -6.24
N GLN A 46 4.99 6.80 -7.45
CA GLN A 46 4.08 7.63 -8.21
C GLN A 46 3.63 6.84 -9.45
N HIS A 47 2.33 6.88 -9.76
CA HIS A 47 1.84 6.23 -10.96
C HIS A 47 2.38 6.96 -12.20
N ARG A 48 3.08 6.24 -13.09
CA ARG A 48 3.78 6.79 -14.25
C ARG A 48 2.95 7.75 -15.12
N PHE A 49 1.66 7.49 -15.29
CA PHE A 49 0.79 8.26 -16.20
C PHE A 49 -0.08 9.30 -15.51
N TYR A 50 -0.56 9.00 -14.31
CA TYR A 50 -1.58 9.80 -13.61
C TYR A 50 -1.00 10.57 -12.43
N ARG A 51 0.26 10.31 -12.10
CA ARG A 51 1.01 11.02 -11.07
C ARG A 51 0.36 11.01 -9.68
N HIS A 52 -0.58 10.10 -9.42
CA HIS A 52 -1.11 9.87 -8.08
C HIS A 52 -0.16 9.02 -7.24
N LEU A 53 -0.32 9.11 -5.92
CA LEU A 53 0.39 8.27 -4.95
C LEU A 53 -0.04 6.81 -5.11
N VAL A 54 0.95 5.92 -5.22
CA VAL A 54 0.78 4.48 -5.17
C VAL A 54 1.48 3.95 -3.93
N VAL A 55 0.81 3.06 -3.19
CA VAL A 55 1.35 2.43 -1.99
C VAL A 55 1.23 0.92 -2.15
N GLU A 56 2.36 0.22 -2.00
CA GLU A 56 2.43 -1.22 -2.23
C GLU A 56 3.14 -1.94 -1.09
N LEU A 57 2.71 -3.17 -0.81
CA LEU A 57 3.45 -4.10 0.03
C LEU A 57 4.41 -4.90 -0.83
N ALA A 58 5.65 -5.00 -0.35
CA ALA A 58 6.67 -5.79 -1.01
C ALA A 58 7.43 -6.66 -0.03
N GLU A 59 7.90 -7.80 -0.50
CA GLU A 59 8.80 -8.68 0.22
C GLU A 59 10.08 -8.84 -0.57
N ALA A 60 11.21 -8.67 0.11
CA ALA A 60 12.52 -8.80 -0.48
C ALA A 60 13.52 -9.36 0.55
N GLU A 61 14.58 -9.98 0.05
CA GLU A 61 15.71 -10.36 0.88
C GLU A 61 16.49 -9.12 1.32
N VAL A 62 17.08 -9.19 2.51
CA VAL A 62 17.89 -8.10 3.06
C VAL A 62 19.38 -8.44 2.97
N ALA A 63 20.20 -7.50 2.52
CA ALA A 63 21.66 -7.60 2.55
C ALA A 63 22.20 -7.35 3.96
N GLN A 64 23.47 -7.74 4.21
CA GLN A 64 24.11 -7.53 5.51
C GLN A 64 24.18 -6.04 5.93
N ASN A 65 24.12 -5.12 4.96
CA ASN A 65 24.07 -3.67 5.19
C ASN A 65 22.65 -3.12 5.38
N GLY A 66 21.63 -3.98 5.47
CA GLY A 66 20.23 -3.59 5.64
C GLY A 66 19.49 -3.22 4.35
N LYS A 67 20.16 -3.15 3.19
CA LYS A 67 19.48 -2.82 1.92
C LYS A 67 18.68 -4.00 1.39
N LEU A 68 17.53 -3.72 0.78
CA LEU A 68 16.77 -4.73 0.04
C LEU A 68 17.55 -5.20 -1.17
N LYS A 69 17.38 -6.47 -1.54
CA LYS A 69 17.93 -7.09 -2.74
C LYS A 69 16.84 -7.33 -3.77
N ASN A 70 17.25 -7.43 -5.03
CA ASN A 70 16.39 -7.95 -6.08
C ASN A 70 16.35 -9.50 -6.01
N PRO A 71 15.22 -10.13 -6.38
CA PRO A 71 13.97 -9.51 -6.82
C PRO A 71 13.11 -9.00 -5.65
N ILE A 72 12.42 -7.88 -5.88
CA ILE A 72 11.38 -7.37 -4.97
C ILE A 72 10.03 -7.96 -5.41
N ARG A 73 9.38 -8.70 -4.51
CA ARG A 73 8.09 -9.35 -4.77
C ARG A 73 6.95 -8.55 -4.16
N PHE A 74 6.05 -8.03 -4.98
CA PHE A 74 4.85 -7.37 -4.50
C PHE A 74 3.81 -8.38 -3.98
N ILE A 75 3.15 -8.03 -2.88
CA ILE A 75 2.14 -8.85 -2.22
C ILE A 75 0.80 -8.12 -2.28
N ASP A 76 -0.30 -8.87 -2.41
CA ASP A 76 -1.61 -8.28 -2.25
C ASP A 76 -1.91 -7.96 -0.78
N PRO A 77 -2.17 -6.69 -0.41
CA PRO A 77 -2.53 -6.35 0.96
C PRO A 77 -3.83 -7.03 1.42
N LEU A 78 -4.77 -7.36 0.51
CA LEU A 78 -5.99 -8.06 0.88
C LEU A 78 -5.75 -9.52 1.28
N ASP A 79 -4.64 -10.14 0.84
CA ASP A 79 -4.24 -11.46 1.33
C ASP A 79 -3.82 -11.40 2.80
N MET A 80 -3.33 -10.25 3.26
CA MET A 80 -2.88 -10.06 4.65
C MET A 80 -4.04 -9.76 5.60
N VAL A 81 -5.15 -9.23 5.09
CA VAL A 81 -6.39 -9.01 5.86
C VAL A 81 -6.88 -10.32 6.48
N TRP A 82 -6.77 -11.44 5.77
CA TRP A 82 -7.16 -12.76 6.26
C TRP A 82 -6.23 -13.35 7.33
N LYS A 83 -5.08 -12.71 7.57
CA LYS A 83 -4.05 -13.18 8.51
C LYS A 83 -4.03 -12.40 9.83
N THR A 84 -4.97 -11.48 10.02
CA THR A 84 -5.03 -10.63 11.22
C THR A 84 -6.46 -10.42 11.68
N ASP A 85 -6.64 -10.39 13.00
CA ASP A 85 -7.91 -10.03 13.65
C ASP A 85 -7.86 -8.64 14.30
N LYS A 86 -6.71 -7.94 14.19
CA LYS A 86 -6.54 -6.62 14.80
C LYS A 86 -7.10 -5.54 13.90
N GLN A 87 -8.03 -4.76 14.44
CA GLN A 87 -8.72 -3.69 13.71
C GLN A 87 -7.75 -2.68 13.05
N GLU A 88 -6.65 -2.33 13.70
CA GLU A 88 -5.69 -1.35 13.16
C GLU A 88 -4.92 -1.91 11.96
N GLU A 89 -4.51 -3.18 12.02
CA GLU A 89 -3.84 -3.87 10.92
C GLU A 89 -4.81 -4.08 9.73
N LEU A 90 -6.07 -4.40 10.00
CA LEU A 90 -7.12 -4.47 8.98
C LEU A 90 -7.30 -3.12 8.26
N LYS A 91 -7.39 -2.02 9.02
CA LYS A 91 -7.47 -0.66 8.46
C LYS A 91 -6.23 -0.29 7.66
N PHE A 92 -5.05 -0.68 8.13
CA PHE A 92 -3.79 -0.47 7.42
C PHE A 92 -3.79 -1.19 6.07
N TYR A 93 -4.05 -2.51 6.04
CA TYR A 93 -4.03 -3.28 4.80
C TYR A 93 -5.10 -2.85 3.80
N THR A 94 -6.32 -2.59 4.26
CA THR A 94 -7.38 -2.06 3.39
C THR A 94 -7.05 -0.68 2.86
N GLY A 95 -6.39 0.16 3.67
CA GLY A 95 -5.82 1.44 3.23
C GLY A 95 -4.79 1.27 2.12
N VAL A 96 -3.80 0.38 2.30
CA VAL A 96 -2.78 0.10 1.26
C VAL A 96 -3.43 -0.41 -0.03
N SER A 97 -4.40 -1.34 0.07
CA SER A 97 -5.15 -1.85 -1.10
C SER A 97 -5.81 -0.73 -1.90
N ARG A 98 -6.33 0.29 -1.19
CA ARG A 98 -6.96 1.42 -1.81
C ARG A 98 -6.00 2.25 -2.65
N PHE A 99 -4.79 2.52 -2.15
CA PHE A 99 -3.78 3.29 -2.87
C PHE A 99 -2.97 2.48 -3.89
N LYS A 100 -3.06 1.14 -3.86
CA LYS A 100 -2.51 0.28 -4.92
C LYS A 100 -3.26 0.45 -6.25
N ASN A 101 -4.58 0.69 -6.20
CA ASN A 101 -5.47 0.68 -7.38
C ASN A 101 -6.21 2.01 -7.64
N ASN A 102 -5.83 3.12 -7.00
CA ASN A 102 -6.67 4.31 -6.98
C ASN A 102 -6.61 5.13 -8.29
N TYR A 103 -7.55 4.84 -9.20
CA TYR A 103 -7.79 5.63 -10.41
C TYR A 103 -8.73 6.83 -10.18
N SER A 104 -9.20 7.06 -8.95
CA SER A 104 -10.17 8.10 -8.63
C SER A 104 -9.48 9.41 -8.22
N GLU A 105 -9.65 10.47 -9.01
CA GLU A 105 -9.23 11.85 -8.67
C GLU A 105 -10.09 12.50 -7.56
N SER A 106 -11.17 11.86 -7.12
CA SER A 106 -12.00 12.41 -6.05
C SER A 106 -11.31 12.23 -4.70
N ARG A 107 -10.95 13.35 -4.05
CA ARG A 107 -10.44 13.37 -2.67
C ARG A 107 -11.57 13.04 -1.70
N ALA A 108 -11.98 11.78 -1.63
CA ALA A 108 -13.05 11.37 -0.75
C ALA A 108 -12.57 11.38 0.71
N THR A 109 -13.48 11.64 1.66
CA THR A 109 -13.18 11.59 3.10
C THR A 109 -12.58 10.25 3.53
N SER A 110 -12.97 9.17 2.85
CA SER A 110 -12.40 7.85 3.04
C SER A 110 -10.91 7.77 2.66
N ASP A 111 -10.41 8.59 1.72
CA ASP A 111 -9.00 8.53 1.27
C ASP A 111 -8.10 9.06 2.37
N LEU A 112 -8.57 10.11 3.03
CA LEU A 112 -7.92 10.65 4.21
C LEU A 112 -7.86 9.63 5.35
N GLU A 113 -8.95 8.91 5.61
CA GLU A 113 -8.96 7.87 6.65
C GLU A 113 -8.04 6.70 6.30
N ALA A 114 -7.97 6.31 5.02
CA ALA A 114 -7.01 5.31 4.54
C ALA A 114 -5.56 5.78 4.70
N LEU A 115 -5.24 7.03 4.34
CA LEU A 115 -3.90 7.60 4.56
C LEU A 115 -3.53 7.64 6.04
N LYS A 116 -4.46 8.08 6.91
CA LYS A 116 -4.24 8.06 8.37
C LYS A 116 -3.93 6.66 8.87
N ALA A 117 -4.64 5.64 8.37
CA ALA A 117 -4.39 4.25 8.74
C ALA A 117 -3.00 3.76 8.27
N ILE A 118 -2.59 4.13 7.05
CA ILE A 118 -1.25 3.82 6.52
C ILE A 118 -0.15 4.49 7.34
N VAL A 119 -0.28 5.80 7.61
CA VAL A 119 0.72 6.59 8.35
C VAL A 119 0.89 6.10 9.78
N ARG A 120 -0.19 5.62 10.43
CA ARG A 120 -0.09 4.99 11.76
C ARG A 120 0.82 3.77 11.77
N ASN A 121 0.90 3.04 10.66
CA ASN A 121 1.79 1.89 10.45
C ASN A 121 1.89 0.97 11.68
N PRO A 122 0.79 0.30 12.10
CA PRO A 122 0.75 -0.51 13.31
C PRO A 122 1.69 -1.71 13.28
N LEU A 123 2.18 -2.08 12.09
CA LEU A 123 3.11 -3.19 11.87
C LEU A 123 4.57 -2.73 11.94
N HIS A 124 4.82 -1.42 12.10
CA HIS A 124 6.14 -0.81 12.11
C HIS A 124 7.00 -1.24 10.91
N MET A 125 6.36 -1.40 9.74
CA MET A 125 7.05 -1.78 8.51
C MET A 125 8.02 -0.68 8.11
N GLU A 126 9.19 -1.08 7.62
CA GLU A 126 10.08 -0.14 6.97
C GLU A 126 9.44 0.42 5.72
N VAL A 127 9.71 1.69 5.48
CA VAL A 127 9.11 2.45 4.40
C VAL A 127 10.20 2.87 3.43
N TYR A 128 9.91 2.72 2.15
CA TYR A 128 10.80 3.12 1.06
C TYR A 128 10.06 4.02 0.08
N LEU A 129 10.78 4.97 -0.49
CA LEU A 129 10.31 5.83 -1.57
C LEU A 129 11.00 5.42 -2.87
N HIS A 130 10.23 5.27 -3.94
CA HIS A 130 10.75 5.04 -5.28
C HIS A 130 11.24 6.35 -5.91
N ASP A 131 12.48 6.34 -6.40
CA ASP A 131 13.07 7.40 -7.21
C ASP A 131 13.02 7.02 -8.70
N GLU A 132 12.05 7.60 -9.41
CA GLU A 132 11.85 7.41 -10.84
C GLU A 132 13.03 7.91 -11.69
N LYS A 133 13.89 8.80 -11.16
CA LYS A 133 15.08 9.28 -11.88
C LYS A 133 16.15 8.21 -11.98
N ILE A 134 16.18 7.26 -11.04
CA ILE A 134 17.15 6.15 -11.05
C ILE A 134 16.67 5.04 -11.98
N ALA A 135 15.42 4.62 -11.85
CA ALA A 135 14.80 3.65 -12.75
C ALA A 135 13.29 3.84 -12.81
N SER A 136 12.71 3.64 -13.99
CA SER A 136 11.26 3.70 -14.18
C SER A 136 10.51 2.56 -13.47
N SER A 137 11.18 1.44 -13.21
CA SER A 137 10.65 0.32 -12.42
C SER A 137 11.19 0.35 -11.00
N ILE A 138 10.43 -0.24 -10.09
CA ILE A 138 10.86 -0.43 -8.70
C ILE A 138 11.88 -1.57 -8.67
N THR A 139 13.07 -1.24 -8.18
CA THR A 139 14.22 -2.14 -8.00
C THR A 139 14.93 -1.78 -6.72
N ALA A 140 15.77 -2.69 -6.20
CA ALA A 140 16.58 -2.42 -5.01
C ALA A 140 17.44 -1.14 -5.10
N SER A 141 17.86 -0.74 -6.31
CA SER A 141 18.66 0.47 -6.53
C SER A 141 17.83 1.75 -6.68
N SER A 142 16.56 1.65 -7.07
CA SER A 142 15.68 2.80 -7.29
C SER A 142 14.84 3.16 -6.07
N ILE A 143 15.03 2.49 -4.93
CA ILE A 143 14.31 2.79 -3.69
C ILE A 143 15.25 3.33 -2.62
N VAL A 144 14.75 4.29 -1.84
CA VAL A 144 15.47 4.89 -0.72
C VAL A 144 14.65 4.78 0.57
N PRO A 145 15.27 4.51 1.74
CA PRO A 145 14.55 4.51 3.00
C PRO A 145 13.86 5.85 3.25
N ALA A 146 12.63 5.80 3.73
CA ALA A 146 11.81 6.96 4.04
C ALA A 146 11.15 6.81 5.42
N LYS A 147 10.67 7.93 5.96
CA LYS A 147 9.84 7.96 7.16
C LYS A 147 8.46 8.49 6.81
N MET A 148 7.43 7.96 7.45
CA MET A 148 6.07 8.49 7.39
C MET A 148 5.74 9.13 8.72
N GLU A 149 5.38 10.40 8.69
CA GLU A 149 5.03 11.17 9.88
C GLU A 149 3.76 11.99 9.60
N SER A 150 2.89 12.06 10.61
CA SER A 150 1.72 12.93 10.54
C SER A 150 2.13 14.32 10.99
N LEU A 151 2.30 15.22 10.03
CA LEU A 151 2.59 16.62 10.32
C LEU A 151 1.41 17.28 11.03
N LYS A 152 1.70 18.15 11.99
CA LYS A 152 0.72 19.03 12.64
C LYS A 152 0.93 20.44 12.08
N PRO A 153 0.26 20.79 10.96
CA PRO A 153 0.42 22.11 10.39
C PRO A 153 -0.17 23.16 11.34
N GLU A 154 0.56 24.25 11.54
CA GLU A 154 0.05 25.44 12.19
C GLU A 154 -0.07 26.55 11.15
N LEU A 155 -1.29 27.07 10.98
CA LEU A 155 -1.59 28.14 10.02
C LEU A 155 -1.82 29.44 10.77
N ILE A 156 -0.97 30.43 10.53
CA ILE A 156 -1.14 31.79 11.04
C ILE A 156 -1.55 32.68 9.88
N LEU A 157 -2.70 33.34 10.03
CA LEU A 157 -3.16 34.37 9.12
C LEU A 157 -3.05 35.73 9.81
N ALA A 158 -2.41 36.69 9.15
CA ALA A 158 -2.33 38.07 9.59
C ALA A 158 -3.12 38.96 8.64
N VAL A 159 -4.00 39.79 9.20
CA VAL A 159 -4.80 40.77 8.47
C VAL A 159 -4.28 42.15 8.88
N ASN A 160 -3.70 42.87 7.92
CA ASN A 160 -3.20 44.23 8.11
C ASN A 160 -4.15 45.21 7.42
N GLU A 161 -4.77 46.09 8.20
CA GLU A 161 -5.56 47.19 7.66
C GLU A 161 -4.61 48.31 7.20
N ARG A 162 -4.74 48.72 5.94
CA ARG A 162 -3.97 49.81 5.34
C ARG A 162 -4.93 50.78 4.65
N ALA A 163 -5.26 51.87 5.34
CA ALA A 163 -6.21 52.88 4.85
C ALA A 163 -7.53 52.23 4.38
N ASP A 164 -7.81 52.20 3.07
CA ASP A 164 -9.06 51.69 2.50
C ASP A 164 -9.02 50.21 2.10
N HIS A 165 -7.97 49.46 2.43
CA HIS A 165 -7.84 48.04 2.09
C HIS A 165 -7.32 47.18 3.25
N PHE A 166 -7.60 45.88 3.17
CA PHE A 166 -7.04 44.85 4.05
C PHE A 166 -6.04 44.00 3.26
N GLU A 167 -4.85 43.84 3.81
CA GLU A 167 -3.84 42.89 3.33
C GLU A 167 -3.91 41.63 4.18
N VAL A 168 -4.15 40.48 3.55
CA VAL A 168 -4.11 39.17 4.22
C VAL A 168 -2.81 38.48 3.84
N SER A 169 -2.04 38.05 4.84
CA SER A 169 -0.83 37.27 4.66
C SER A 169 -0.91 35.99 5.48
N GLY A 170 -0.37 34.90 4.95
CA GLY A 170 -0.40 33.59 5.60
C GLY A 170 0.99 33.00 5.81
N LYS A 171 1.18 32.34 6.96
CA LYS A 171 2.34 31.51 7.25
C LYS A 171 1.88 30.12 7.64
N LEU A 172 2.36 29.11 6.92
CA LEU A 172 2.18 27.71 7.24
C LEU A 172 3.44 27.20 7.92
N PHE A 173 3.32 26.75 9.16
CA PHE A 173 4.39 26.09 9.89
C PHE A 173 4.20 24.59 9.77
N LEU A 174 5.21 23.91 9.24
CA LEU A 174 5.33 22.45 9.26
C LEU A 174 6.54 22.13 10.13
N GLU A 175 6.28 21.68 11.35
CA GLU A 175 7.30 21.54 12.39
C GLU A 175 8.04 22.87 12.61
N ASP A 176 9.37 22.89 12.47
CA ASP A 176 10.20 24.09 12.67
C ASP A 176 10.37 24.94 11.40
N HIS A 177 9.68 24.60 10.31
CA HIS A 177 9.82 25.28 9.02
C HIS A 177 8.60 26.15 8.70
N ALA A 178 8.84 27.43 8.46
CA ALA A 178 7.83 28.39 8.04
C ALA A 178 7.81 28.54 6.51
N TYR A 179 6.63 28.33 5.92
CA TYR A 179 6.35 28.53 4.51
C TYR A 179 5.40 29.72 4.35
N GLY A 180 5.77 30.68 3.49
CA GLY A 180 4.86 31.76 3.11
C GLY A 180 3.74 31.23 2.23
N LEU A 181 2.51 31.65 2.50
CA LEU A 181 1.38 31.44 1.60
C LEU A 181 1.29 32.67 0.70
N GLU A 182 1.71 32.51 -0.56
CA GLU A 182 1.52 33.49 -1.64
C GLU A 182 0.10 33.43 -2.21
#